data_AF-A0A8T1HGA7-F1
#
_entry.id   AF-A0A8T1HGA7-F1
#
_cell.length_a   1.000
_cell.length_b   1.000
_cell.length_c   1.000
_cell.angle_alpha   90.00
_cell.angle_beta   90.00
_cell.angle_gamma   90.00
#
_symmetry.space_group_name_H-M   'P 1'
#
loop_
_entity.id
_entity.type
_entity.pdbx_description
1 polymer ?
#
loop_
_entity_poly.entity_id
_entity_poly.type
_entity_poly.pdbx_seq_one_letter_code
_entity_poly.pdbx_strand_id
1 'polypeptide(L)'
;METKEGRMNKETYQTMIIERLLPALRERMPHAAEGKRITVEQDNASPHISPQDPAFCEATSRMRLSVELQFQPPNSPDLNALDLGIFTAIQSRQMLRSPHIIDKLVDSVSKAYWELPHSTLNAAFLSLQASMDSCIKDKGGNNFKPRHMPKSKLEREGRLPISIRCSDDAELVLSQL
;
A
#
# COMPACT_ATOMS: atom_id res chain seq x y z
N MET A 1 -28.94 0.20 -8.73
CA MET A 1 -28.44 1.59 -8.57
C MET A 1 -27.27 1.70 -9.53
N GLU A 2 -27.36 2.59 -10.52
CA GLU A 2 -26.35 2.73 -11.58
C GLU A 2 -25.10 3.41 -11.02
N THR A 3 -23.91 2.85 -11.31
CA THR A 3 -22.64 3.46 -10.90
C THR A 3 -22.39 4.73 -11.72
N LYS A 4 -22.24 5.87 -11.05
CA LYS A 4 -21.90 7.16 -11.69
C LYS A 4 -20.42 7.48 -11.50
N GLU A 5 -19.82 8.07 -12.52
CA GLU A 5 -18.47 8.60 -12.44
C GLU A 5 -18.41 9.78 -11.46
N GLY A 6 -17.40 9.77 -10.58
CA GLY A 6 -17.14 10.83 -9.61
C GLY A 6 -15.72 11.38 -9.80
N ARG A 7 -15.55 12.69 -9.67
CA ARG A 7 -14.22 13.31 -9.75
C ARG A 7 -13.48 13.11 -8.44
N MET A 8 -12.29 12.51 -8.49
CA MET A 8 -11.40 12.48 -7.33
C MET A 8 -10.75 13.85 -7.15
N ASN A 9 -11.10 14.54 -6.08
CA ASN A 9 -10.50 15.81 -5.67
C ASN A 9 -10.14 15.75 -4.18
N LYS A 10 -9.49 16.80 -3.67
CA LYS A 10 -8.99 16.83 -2.28
C LYS A 10 -10.10 16.63 -1.24
N GLU A 11 -11.26 17.24 -1.44
CA GLU A 11 -12.42 17.14 -0.54
C GLU A 11 -13.00 15.72 -0.53
N THR A 12 -13.16 15.10 -1.71
CA THR A 12 -13.65 13.73 -1.86
C THR A 12 -12.68 12.75 -1.21
N TYR A 13 -11.37 12.92 -1.44
CA TYR A 13 -10.33 12.09 -0.83
C TYR A 13 -10.31 12.21 0.71
N GLN A 14 -10.30 13.44 1.22
CA GLN A 14 -10.35 13.72 2.67
C GLN A 14 -11.58 13.06 3.31
N THR A 15 -12.75 13.21 2.69
CA THR A 15 -14.00 12.59 3.15
C THR A 15 -13.86 11.06 3.16
N MET A 16 -13.34 10.46 2.09
CA MET A 16 -13.16 9.01 2.00
C MET A 16 -12.24 8.46 3.10
N ILE A 17 -11.10 9.09 3.36
CA ILE A 17 -10.18 8.58 4.38
C ILE A 17 -10.72 8.80 5.80
N ILE A 18 -11.45 9.89 6.07
CA ILE A 18 -12.05 10.13 7.39
C ILE A 18 -13.23 9.19 7.63
N GLU A 19 -14.14 9.08 6.67
CA GLU A 19 -15.42 8.37 6.86
C GLU A 19 -15.33 6.87 6.58
N ARG A 20 -14.34 6.41 5.82
CA ARG A 20 -14.21 4.99 5.46
C ARG A 20 -12.95 4.35 6.03
N LEU A 21 -11.78 4.97 5.85
CA LEU A 21 -10.53 4.38 6.29
C LEU A 21 -10.41 4.34 7.82
N LEU A 22 -10.63 5.46 8.52
CA LEU A 22 -10.48 5.47 9.99
C LEU A 22 -11.42 4.49 10.72
N PRO A 23 -12.72 4.38 10.36
CA PRO A 23 -13.59 3.36 10.95
C PRO A 23 -13.12 1.94 10.67
N ALA A 24 -12.67 1.65 9.44
CA ALA A 24 -12.15 0.34 9.07
C ALA A 24 -10.88 -0.02 9.84
N LEU A 25 -9.96 0.94 10.03
CA LEU A 25 -8.75 0.74 10.85
C LEU A 25 -9.12 0.43 12.30
N ARG A 26 -10.08 1.14 12.89
CA ARG A 26 -10.56 0.86 14.25
C ARG A 26 -11.12 -0.55 14.40
N GLU A 27 -11.87 -1.03 13.41
CA GLU A 27 -12.48 -2.37 13.42
C GLU A 27 -11.45 -3.48 13.18
N ARG A 28 -10.54 -3.29 12.21
CA ARG A 28 -9.67 -4.35 11.70
C ARG A 28 -8.26 -4.34 12.30
N MET A 29 -7.83 -3.22 12.88
CA MET A 29 -6.51 -3.05 13.50
C MET A 29 -6.67 -2.50 14.92
N PRO A 30 -7.18 -3.30 15.87
CA PRO A 30 -7.46 -2.83 17.24
C PRO A 30 -6.23 -2.26 17.94
N HIS A 31 -5.02 -2.70 17.56
CA HIS A 31 -3.76 -2.14 18.05
C HIS A 31 -3.57 -0.64 17.79
N ALA A 32 -4.26 -0.07 16.79
CA ALA A 32 -4.30 1.37 16.55
C ALA A 32 -4.88 2.14 17.75
N ALA A 33 -5.90 1.55 18.39
CA ALA A 33 -6.56 2.08 19.58
C ALA A 33 -5.78 1.76 20.87
N GLU A 34 -4.85 0.80 20.81
CA GLU A 34 -3.88 0.50 21.89
C GLU A 34 -2.67 1.45 21.85
N GLY A 35 -2.64 2.41 20.93
CA GLY A 35 -1.57 3.40 20.81
C GLY A 35 -0.38 2.97 19.94
N LYS A 36 -0.44 1.82 19.27
CA LYS A 36 0.56 1.48 18.25
C LYS A 36 0.32 2.32 17.00
N ARG A 37 1.36 3.05 16.59
CA ARG A 37 1.32 3.92 15.41
C ARG A 37 1.05 3.11 14.15
N ILE A 38 0.08 3.56 13.36
CA ILE A 38 -0.17 3.13 11.99
C ILE A 38 0.18 4.28 11.06
N THR A 39 1.03 3.99 10.09
CA THR A 39 1.37 4.93 9.02
C THR A 39 0.60 4.53 7.78
N VAL A 40 -0.17 5.47 7.24
CA VAL A 40 -0.90 5.33 5.97
C VAL A 40 -0.07 6.04 4.91
N GLU A 41 0.57 5.25 4.06
CA GLU A 41 1.35 5.75 2.93
C GLU A 41 0.43 6.18 1.77
N GLN A 42 0.76 7.30 1.15
CA GLN A 42 0.08 7.84 -0.03
C GLN A 42 1.11 8.45 -1.00
N ASP A 43 0.80 8.47 -2.30
CA ASP A 43 1.65 9.14 -3.29
C ASP A 43 1.43 10.67 -3.30
N ASN A 44 2.14 11.37 -4.18
CA ASN A 44 2.08 12.84 -4.28
C ASN A 44 0.99 13.33 -5.26
N ALA A 45 -0.03 12.52 -5.56
CA ALA A 45 -1.12 12.91 -6.45
C ALA A 45 -1.89 14.13 -5.90
N SER A 46 -2.35 15.01 -6.79
CA SER A 46 -2.99 16.28 -6.41
C SER A 46 -4.19 16.17 -5.45
N PRO A 47 -5.03 15.11 -5.48
CA PRO A 47 -6.10 14.94 -4.51
C PRO A 47 -5.65 14.57 -3.09
N HIS A 48 -4.43 14.08 -2.90
CA HIS A 48 -3.97 13.66 -1.57
C HIS A 48 -3.77 14.85 -0.64
N ILE A 49 -4.03 14.62 0.65
CA ILE A 49 -4.04 15.67 1.66
C ILE A 49 -2.72 15.68 2.44
N SER A 50 -2.39 16.82 3.06
CA SER A 50 -1.21 16.91 3.91
C SER A 50 -1.31 15.94 5.10
N PRO A 51 -0.19 15.36 5.55
CA PRO A 51 -0.13 14.69 6.85
C PRO A 51 -0.57 15.54 8.05
N GLN A 52 -0.55 16.86 7.91
CA GLN A 52 -1.02 17.82 8.91
C GLN A 52 -2.42 18.36 8.58
N ASP A 53 -3.19 17.68 7.72
CA ASP A 53 -4.54 18.10 7.40
C ASP A 53 -5.41 18.20 8.67
N PRO A 54 -5.99 19.39 8.98
CA PRO A 54 -6.65 19.61 10.26
C PRO A 54 -7.85 18.68 10.50
N ALA A 55 -8.66 18.42 9.48
CA ALA A 55 -9.85 17.59 9.61
C ALA A 55 -9.49 16.13 9.86
N PHE A 56 -8.45 15.64 9.17
CA PHE A 56 -7.93 14.29 9.41
C PHE A 56 -7.35 14.15 10.83
N CYS A 57 -6.51 15.09 11.27
CA CYS A 57 -5.93 15.11 12.61
C CYS A 57 -6.99 15.19 13.73
N GLU A 58 -8.04 15.99 13.52
CA GLU A 58 -9.16 16.07 14.46
C GLU A 58 -9.92 14.74 14.51
N ALA A 59 -10.19 14.13 13.35
CA ALA A 59 -10.91 12.87 13.28
C ALA A 59 -10.13 11.71 13.96
N THR A 60 -8.82 11.59 13.71
CA THR A 60 -7.99 10.56 14.37
C THR A 60 -7.94 10.77 15.88
N SER A 61 -7.80 12.01 16.35
CA SER A 61 -7.82 12.37 17.77
C SER A 61 -9.16 12.02 18.43
N ARG A 62 -10.29 12.40 17.81
CA ARG A 62 -11.64 12.09 18.29
C ARG A 62 -11.88 10.58 18.39
N MET A 63 -11.35 9.82 17.44
CA MET A 63 -11.44 8.35 17.42
C MET A 63 -10.39 7.66 18.30
N ARG A 64 -9.46 8.41 18.91
CA ARG A 64 -8.33 7.92 19.71
C ARG A 64 -7.47 6.90 18.94
N LEU A 65 -7.24 7.16 17.67
CA LEU A 65 -6.41 6.31 16.80
C LEU A 65 -5.01 6.92 16.67
N SER A 66 -3.98 6.10 16.90
CA SER A 66 -2.60 6.48 16.58
C SER A 66 -2.33 6.24 15.08
N VAL A 67 -2.85 7.13 14.24
CA VAL A 67 -2.75 7.03 12.77
C VAL A 67 -2.17 8.33 12.21
N GLU A 68 -1.19 8.21 11.31
CA GLU A 68 -0.62 9.32 10.56
C GLU A 68 -0.63 9.03 9.06
N LEU A 69 -0.66 10.08 8.24
CA LEU A 69 -0.40 9.96 6.80
C LEU A 69 1.08 10.20 6.53
N GLN A 70 1.62 9.55 5.52
CA GLN A 70 2.97 9.79 5.04
C GLN A 70 2.98 9.82 3.51
N PHE A 71 3.61 10.84 2.94
CA PHE A 71 3.92 10.82 1.52
C PHE A 71 5.09 9.89 1.25
N GLN A 72 4.96 9.03 0.25
CA GLN A 72 6.11 8.34 -0.31
C GLN A 72 7.03 9.34 -1.05
N PRO A 73 8.32 9.02 -1.25
CA PRO A 73 9.21 9.84 -2.07
C PRO A 73 8.66 10.06 -3.50
N PRO A 74 8.81 11.27 -4.08
CA PRO A 74 8.35 11.53 -5.45
C PRO A 74 8.94 10.55 -6.47
N ASN A 75 8.19 10.25 -7.54
CA ASN A 75 8.61 9.38 -8.65
C ASN A 75 9.15 8.00 -8.22
N SER A 76 8.61 7.44 -7.14
CA SER A 76 9.07 6.17 -6.56
C SER A 76 7.95 5.12 -6.52
N PRO A 77 7.41 4.69 -7.68
CA PRO A 77 6.39 3.62 -7.71
C PRO A 77 6.94 2.30 -7.14
N ASP A 78 8.25 2.07 -7.23
CA ASP A 78 8.92 0.91 -6.64
C ASP A 78 8.94 0.92 -5.10
N LEU A 79 8.50 2.01 -4.49
CA LEU A 79 8.32 2.15 -3.05
C LEU A 79 6.85 2.14 -2.63
N ASN A 80 5.95 1.65 -3.48
CA ASN A 80 4.53 1.46 -3.18
C ASN A 80 4.13 -0.01 -3.39
N ALA A 81 3.71 -0.70 -2.33
CA ALA A 81 3.27 -2.10 -2.43
C ALA A 81 2.04 -2.29 -3.34
N LEU A 82 1.19 -1.26 -3.45
CA LEU A 82 0.00 -1.31 -4.32
C LEU A 82 0.40 -1.42 -5.78
N ASP A 83 1.31 -0.55 -6.22
CA ASP A 83 1.82 -0.51 -7.60
C ASP A 83 2.72 -1.71 -7.93
N LEU A 84 3.57 -2.13 -6.99
CA LEU A 84 4.52 -3.23 -7.18
C LEU A 84 3.86 -4.59 -7.47
N GLY A 85 2.61 -4.80 -7.07
CA GLY A 85 2.00 -6.11 -7.32
C GLY A 85 0.55 -6.29 -6.95
N ILE A 86 -0.01 -5.50 -6.03
CA ILE A 86 -1.41 -5.70 -5.60
C ILE A 86 -2.37 -5.32 -6.72
N PHE A 87 -2.21 -4.15 -7.35
CA PHE A 87 -3.08 -3.75 -8.47
C PHE A 87 -2.94 -4.67 -9.67
N THR A 88 -1.71 -5.05 -10.04
CA THR A 88 -1.45 -6.00 -11.13
C THR A 88 -2.10 -7.36 -10.88
N ALA A 89 -2.07 -7.85 -9.63
CA ALA A 89 -2.70 -9.11 -9.27
C ALA A 89 -4.24 -9.02 -9.31
N ILE A 90 -4.82 -7.93 -8.81
CA ILE A 90 -6.27 -7.69 -8.89
C ILE A 90 -6.71 -7.62 -10.35
N GLN A 91 -6.00 -6.87 -11.20
CA GLN A 91 -6.29 -6.72 -12.62
C GLN A 91 -6.22 -8.07 -13.33
N SER A 92 -5.16 -8.85 -13.11
CA SER A 92 -4.99 -10.18 -13.70
C SER A 92 -6.16 -11.11 -13.37
N ARG A 93 -6.65 -11.07 -12.13
CA ARG A 93 -7.83 -11.85 -11.70
C ARG A 93 -9.13 -11.32 -12.28
N GLN A 94 -9.29 -10.00 -12.33
CA GLN A 94 -10.47 -9.35 -12.91
C GLN A 94 -10.62 -9.67 -14.40
N MET A 95 -9.52 -9.74 -15.15
CA MET A 95 -9.53 -10.04 -16.59
C MET A 95 -10.11 -11.41 -16.92
N LEU A 96 -10.06 -12.37 -15.99
CA LEU A 96 -10.67 -13.71 -16.15
C LEU A 96 -12.21 -13.68 -16.22
N ARG A 97 -12.84 -12.57 -15.81
CA ARG A 97 -14.31 -12.42 -15.73
C ARG A 97 -14.92 -11.68 -16.91
N SER A 98 -14.10 -11.05 -17.76
CA SER A 98 -14.50 -10.32 -18.97
C SER A 98 -15.79 -9.48 -18.84
N PRO A 99 -15.87 -8.51 -17.90
CA PRO A 99 -17.07 -7.69 -17.74
C PRO A 99 -17.26 -6.75 -18.94
N HIS A 100 -18.52 -6.52 -19.34
CA HIS A 100 -18.87 -5.69 -20.50
C HIS A 100 -19.66 -4.41 -20.16
N ILE A 101 -19.95 -4.18 -18.87
CA ILE A 101 -20.60 -2.96 -18.38
C ILE A 101 -19.96 -2.51 -17.06
N ILE A 102 -20.09 -1.23 -16.71
CA ILE A 102 -19.44 -0.62 -15.53
C ILE A 102 -19.81 -1.35 -14.24
N ASP A 103 -21.09 -1.62 -14.00
CA ASP A 103 -21.53 -2.31 -12.77
C ASP A 103 -20.91 -3.71 -12.64
N LYS A 104 -20.77 -4.43 -13.76
CA LYS A 104 -20.10 -5.74 -13.78
C LYS A 104 -18.60 -5.62 -13.62
N LEU A 105 -17.99 -4.53 -14.10
CA LEU A 105 -16.58 -4.24 -13.87
C LEU A 105 -16.32 -3.99 -12.38
N VAL A 106 -17.12 -3.15 -11.72
CA VAL A 106 -17.01 -2.86 -10.29
C VAL A 106 -17.17 -4.15 -9.46
N ASP A 107 -18.18 -4.97 -9.76
CA ASP A 107 -18.38 -6.27 -9.11
C ASP A 107 -17.18 -7.22 -9.34
N SER A 108 -16.65 -7.24 -10.57
CA SER A 108 -15.51 -8.09 -10.93
C SER A 108 -14.22 -7.68 -10.22
N VAL A 109 -13.94 -6.38 -10.10
CA VAL A 109 -12.80 -5.84 -9.33
C VAL A 109 -12.97 -6.15 -7.85
N SER A 110 -14.17 -5.91 -7.30
CA SER A 110 -14.47 -6.19 -5.89
C SER A 110 -14.27 -7.66 -5.54
N LYS A 111 -14.76 -8.57 -6.36
CA LYS A 111 -14.52 -10.02 -6.19
C LYS A 111 -13.04 -10.37 -6.33
N ALA A 112 -12.32 -9.75 -7.28
CA ALA A 112 -10.89 -10.00 -7.46
C ALA A 112 -10.07 -9.58 -6.24
N TYR A 113 -10.45 -8.46 -5.62
CA TYR A 113 -9.88 -7.99 -4.36
C TYR A 113 -10.14 -8.96 -3.21
N TRP A 114 -11.39 -9.35 -2.98
CA TRP A 114 -11.74 -10.24 -1.85
C TRP A 114 -11.19 -11.66 -1.97
N GLU A 115 -10.98 -12.14 -3.19
CA GLU A 115 -10.36 -13.45 -3.45
C GLU A 115 -8.84 -13.40 -3.53
N LEU A 116 -8.22 -12.23 -3.34
CA LEU A 116 -6.77 -12.09 -3.46
C LEU A 116 -6.08 -12.93 -2.37
N PRO A 117 -5.20 -13.87 -2.72
CA PRO A 117 -4.54 -14.70 -1.72
C PRO A 117 -3.66 -13.86 -0.77
N HIS A 118 -3.66 -14.20 0.52
CA HIS A 118 -2.76 -13.56 1.49
C HIS A 118 -1.29 -13.68 1.10
N SER A 119 -0.90 -14.78 0.44
CA SER A 119 0.44 -14.97 -0.11
C SER A 119 0.81 -13.92 -1.16
N THR A 120 -0.17 -13.46 -1.95
CA THR A 120 0.03 -12.37 -2.92
C THR A 120 0.27 -11.03 -2.23
N LEU A 121 -0.48 -10.72 -1.17
CA LEU A 121 -0.26 -9.52 -0.35
C LEU A 121 1.15 -9.57 0.28
N ASN A 122 1.51 -10.67 0.92
CA ASN A 122 2.83 -10.85 1.52
C ASN A 122 3.96 -10.73 0.49
N ALA A 123 3.77 -11.31 -0.71
CA ALA A 123 4.74 -11.21 -1.79
C ALA A 123 4.99 -9.76 -2.25
N ALA A 124 3.95 -8.92 -2.29
CA ALA A 124 4.07 -7.50 -2.62
C ALA A 124 4.86 -6.73 -1.55
N PHE A 125 4.59 -6.96 -0.26
CA PHE A 125 5.37 -6.35 0.83
C PHE A 125 6.84 -6.80 0.86
N LEU A 126 7.12 -8.07 0.56
CA LEU A 126 8.51 -8.54 0.43
C LEU A 126 9.20 -7.94 -0.81
N SER A 127 8.47 -7.68 -1.90
CA SER A 127 9.01 -6.91 -3.02
C SER A 127 9.33 -5.48 -2.61
N LEU A 128 8.43 -4.81 -1.89
CA LEU A 128 8.64 -3.45 -1.37
C LEU A 128 9.91 -3.36 -0.53
N GLN A 129 10.10 -4.26 0.44
CA GLN A 129 11.29 -4.25 1.29
C GLN A 129 12.57 -4.52 0.49
N ALA A 130 12.51 -5.37 -0.54
CA ALA A 130 13.65 -5.60 -1.43
C ALA A 130 13.96 -4.38 -2.32
N SER A 131 12.94 -3.63 -2.75
CA SER A 131 13.12 -2.35 -3.43
C SER A 131 13.72 -1.29 -2.51
N MET A 132 13.29 -1.23 -1.24
CA MET A 132 13.88 -0.34 -0.23
C MET A 132 15.37 -0.62 -0.01
N ASP A 133 15.75 -1.89 0.16
CA ASP A 133 17.17 -2.29 0.25
C ASP A 133 17.96 -1.84 -0.98
N SER A 134 17.42 -2.05 -2.18
CA SER A 134 18.05 -1.64 -3.44
C SER A 134 18.19 -0.11 -3.57
N CYS A 135 17.17 0.64 -3.15
CA CYS A 135 17.17 2.10 -3.12
C CYS A 135 18.24 2.65 -2.17
N ILE A 136 18.37 2.06 -0.98
CA ILE A 136 19.41 2.45 0.00
C ILE A 136 20.80 2.19 -0.57
N LYS A 137 21.03 1.03 -1.19
CA LYS A 137 22.31 0.73 -1.87
C LYS A 137 22.67 1.74 -2.96
N ASP A 138 21.65 2.23 -3.67
CA ASP A 138 21.79 3.26 -4.70
C ASP A 138 21.72 4.70 -4.12
N LYS A 139 21.88 4.86 -2.79
CA LYS A 139 21.89 6.15 -2.09
C LYS A 139 20.65 7.01 -2.36
N GLY A 140 19.48 6.37 -2.44
CA GLY A 140 18.20 7.02 -2.72
C GLY A 140 17.85 7.10 -4.22
N GLY A 141 18.70 6.57 -5.10
CA GLY A 141 18.40 6.44 -6.52
C GLY A 141 17.31 5.39 -6.80
N ASN A 142 16.68 5.49 -7.96
CA ASN A 142 15.63 4.58 -8.43
C ASN A 142 16.05 3.77 -9.67
N ASN A 143 17.34 3.77 -10.03
CA ASN A 143 17.85 3.09 -11.21
C ASN A 143 18.33 1.67 -10.93
N PHE A 144 17.73 1.01 -9.94
CA PHE A 144 18.05 -0.35 -9.57
C PHE A 144 17.12 -1.34 -10.28
N LYS A 145 17.62 -2.55 -10.52
CA LYS A 145 16.78 -3.64 -11.01
C LYS A 145 16.06 -4.27 -9.82
N PRO A 146 14.73 -4.47 -9.87
CA PRO A 146 14.01 -5.17 -8.81
C PRO A 146 14.64 -6.53 -8.53
N ARG A 147 14.92 -6.79 -7.26
CA ARG A 147 15.51 -8.06 -6.82
C ARG A 147 14.54 -9.20 -7.11
N HIS A 148 14.91 -10.08 -8.04
CA HIS A 148 14.11 -11.26 -8.31
C HIS A 148 14.23 -12.27 -7.17
N MET A 149 13.10 -12.64 -6.56
CA MET A 149 13.00 -13.65 -5.53
C MET A 149 11.91 -14.64 -5.91
N PRO A 150 12.17 -15.97 -5.91
CA PRO A 150 11.16 -16.97 -6.23
C PRO A 150 10.21 -17.20 -5.04
N LYS A 151 9.43 -16.18 -4.69
CA LYS A 151 8.64 -16.10 -3.45
C LYS A 151 7.68 -17.29 -3.30
N SER A 152 6.95 -17.66 -4.37
CA SER A 152 6.04 -18.81 -4.35
C SER A 152 6.74 -20.15 -4.07
N LYS A 153 7.96 -20.34 -4.60
CA LYS A 153 8.75 -21.55 -4.33
C LYS A 153 9.21 -21.57 -2.87
N LEU A 154 9.74 -20.45 -2.38
CA LEU A 154 10.21 -20.32 -1.00
C LEU A 154 9.07 -20.52 0.01
N GLU A 155 7.87 -20.02 -0.29
CA GLU A 155 6.68 -20.21 0.53
C GLU A 155 6.30 -21.69 0.64
N ARG A 156 6.24 -22.40 -0.49
CA ARG A 156 5.95 -23.85 -0.53
C ARG A 156 6.98 -24.67 0.25
N GLU A 157 8.22 -24.23 0.30
CA GLU A 157 9.30 -24.87 1.06
C GLU A 157 9.33 -24.46 2.54
N GLY A 158 8.46 -23.54 2.99
CA GLY A 158 8.50 -23.00 4.36
C GLY A 158 9.72 -22.12 4.64
N ARG A 159 10.36 -21.59 3.58
CA ARG A 159 11.62 -20.83 3.62
C ARG A 159 11.46 -19.37 3.24
N LEU A 160 10.24 -18.91 2.96
CA LEU A 160 9.97 -17.51 2.66
C LEU A 160 10.24 -16.68 3.92
N PRO A 161 11.09 -15.65 3.85
CA PRO A 161 11.34 -14.81 5.00
C PRO A 161 10.08 -14.02 5.38
N ILE A 162 9.92 -13.74 6.68
CA ILE A 162 8.86 -12.86 7.18
C ILE A 162 9.13 -11.41 6.77
N SER A 163 10.40 -11.01 6.74
CA SER A 163 10.86 -9.70 6.28
C SER A 163 12.22 -9.80 5.61
N ILE A 164 12.48 -8.90 4.67
CA ILE A 164 13.79 -8.72 4.04
C ILE A 164 14.65 -7.88 4.99
N ARG A 165 15.79 -8.43 5.40
CA ARG A 165 16.81 -7.67 6.13
C ARG A 165 17.56 -6.76 5.18
N CYS A 166 18.01 -5.62 5.68
CA CYS A 166 18.99 -4.80 4.97
C CYS A 166 20.22 -5.66 4.66
N SER A 167 20.74 -5.51 3.47
CA SER A 167 22.01 -6.10 3.07
C SER A 167 23.18 -5.33 3.69
N ASP A 168 24.32 -5.99 3.84
CA ASP A 168 25.55 -5.36 4.37
C ASP A 168 25.91 -4.08 3.59
N ASP A 169 25.68 -4.06 2.27
CA ASP A 169 25.88 -2.87 1.43
C ASP A 169 24.94 -1.72 1.82
N ALA A 170 23.66 -2.03 2.06
CA ALA A 170 22.68 -1.03 2.48
C ALA A 170 23.01 -0.51 3.89
N GLU A 171 23.37 -1.40 4.81
CA GLU A 171 23.81 -1.04 6.17
C GLU A 171 25.06 -0.15 6.14
N LEU A 172 26.01 -0.43 5.24
CA LEU A 172 27.18 0.41 5.05
C LEU A 172 26.81 1.82 4.57
N VAL A 173 25.85 1.96 3.64
CA VAL A 173 25.36 3.29 3.24
C VAL A 173 24.68 4.01 4.41
N LEU A 174 23.81 3.31 5.15
CA LEU A 174 23.10 3.90 6.29
C LEU A 174 24.03 4.38 7.41
N SER A 175 25.12 3.66 7.67
CA SER A 175 26.11 4.06 8.70
C SER A 175 26.94 5.29 8.34
N GLN A 176 26.80 5.80 7.11
CA GLN A 176 27.50 7.00 6.61
C GLN A 176 26.59 8.25 6.57
N LEU A 177 25.31 8.12 6.93
CA LEU A 177 24.33 9.20 7.01
C LEU A 177 24.27 9.82 8.41
#